data_AF-A0A482YBT8-F1
#
_entry.id   AF-A0A482YBT8-F1
#
_cell.length_a   1.000
_cell.length_b   1.000
_cell.length_c   1.000
_cell.angle_alpha   90.00
_cell.angle_beta   90.00
_cell.angle_gamma   90.00
#
_symmetry.space_group_name_H-M   'P 1'
#
loop_
_entity.id
_entity.type
_entity.pdbx_description
1 polymer ?
#
loop_
_entity_poly.entity_id
_entity_poly.type
_entity_poly.pdbx_seq_one_letter_code
_entity_poly.pdbx_strand_id
1 'polypeptide(L)'
;MAEFDPDHDESISDFDDRDDIIWFLERNDVPLPDGLTVEKIKSRGSWWAIDEESFSFRVERHPSGPFPATSPDERGMPTPARWHVRKRYTYRTTGDWDVTEQMREFHFDPGLLVDAEFERLPRKEIWDEAIARAEDADDPEDVLNEQLAATEDMYRSAFSTVPEEHLDEMLAVLEDEFRRRADVTSSSP
;
A
#
# COMPACT_ATOMS: atom_id res chain seq x y z
N MET A 1 14.72 13.68 42.93
CA MET A 1 13.30 13.34 42.89
C MET A 1 12.63 14.48 42.14
N ALA A 2 12.05 14.20 40.98
CA ALA A 2 11.29 15.22 40.25
C ALA A 2 9.91 15.33 40.91
N GLU A 3 9.48 16.56 41.17
CA GLU A 3 8.17 16.87 41.71
C GLU A 3 7.12 16.54 40.66
N PHE A 4 6.20 15.65 40.99
CA PHE A 4 5.04 15.33 40.18
C PHE A 4 3.99 16.37 40.56
N ASP A 5 3.70 17.31 39.66
CA ASP A 5 2.66 18.32 39.84
C ASP A 5 1.34 17.73 39.34
N PRO A 6 0.39 17.38 40.24
CA PRO A 6 -0.84 16.67 39.89
C PRO A 6 -1.93 17.58 39.28
N ASP A 7 -1.65 18.88 39.10
CA ASP A 7 -2.58 19.89 38.59
C ASP A 7 -2.18 20.44 37.21
N HIS A 8 -1.24 19.79 36.51
CA HIS A 8 -1.05 20.07 35.07
C HIS A 8 -2.14 19.33 34.29
N ASP A 9 -3.34 19.92 34.30
CA ASP A 9 -4.38 19.68 33.30
C ASP A 9 -3.77 20.15 31.97
N GLU A 10 -3.07 19.24 31.26
CA GLU A 10 -2.52 19.49 29.91
C GLU A 10 -3.70 19.62 28.94
N SER A 11 -4.38 20.75 29.06
CA SER A 11 -5.47 21.16 28.21
C SER A 11 -4.96 21.35 26.80
N ILE A 12 -5.71 20.84 25.81
CA ILE A 12 -5.40 21.02 24.38
C ILE A 12 -5.31 22.52 24.00
N SER A 13 -5.88 23.42 24.82
CA SER A 13 -5.79 24.87 24.65
C SER A 13 -4.38 25.44 24.71
N ASP A 14 -3.39 24.70 25.22
CA ASP A 14 -1.99 25.12 25.33
C ASP A 14 -1.12 24.65 24.15
N PHE A 15 -1.69 24.00 23.15
CA PHE A 15 -0.94 23.60 21.95
C PHE A 15 -0.90 24.74 20.95
N ASP A 16 0.29 25.20 20.59
CA ASP A 16 0.49 26.23 19.56
C ASP A 16 0.94 25.61 18.23
N ASP A 17 1.62 24.47 18.28
CA ASP A 17 2.12 23.81 17.08
C ASP A 17 2.25 22.28 17.16
N ARG A 18 2.84 21.72 16.11
CA ARG A 18 3.04 20.28 15.95
C ARG A 18 3.88 19.68 17.08
N ASP A 19 4.94 20.36 17.51
CA ASP A 19 5.87 19.82 18.49
C ASP A 19 5.21 19.69 19.86
N ASP A 20 4.27 20.58 20.21
CA ASP A 20 3.46 20.48 21.44
C ASP A 20 2.57 19.23 21.42
N ILE A 21 1.84 19.00 20.32
CA ILE A 21 1.00 17.81 20.15
C ILE A 21 1.83 16.54 20.26
N ILE A 22 2.99 16.53 19.59
CA ILE A 22 3.89 15.39 19.60
C ILE A 22 4.42 15.12 21.01
N TRP A 23 4.84 16.17 21.72
CA TRP A 23 5.29 16.06 23.09
C TRP A 23 4.19 15.55 24.01
N PHE A 24 2.96 16.05 23.86
CA PHE A 24 1.78 15.58 24.59
C PHE A 24 1.58 14.08 24.37
N LEU A 25 1.60 13.62 23.12
CA LEU A 25 1.44 12.20 22.77
C LEU A 25 2.59 11.31 23.28
N GLU A 26 3.79 11.85 23.51
CA GLU A 26 4.91 11.09 24.08
C GLU A 26 4.84 10.99 25.61
N ARG A 27 4.32 12.03 26.27
CA ARG A 27 4.23 12.10 27.73
C ARG A 27 2.99 11.43 28.28
N ASN A 28 1.91 11.47 27.51
CA ASN A 28 0.63 10.92 27.89
C ASN A 28 0.43 9.59 27.17
N ASP A 29 -0.01 8.56 27.91
CA ASP A 29 -0.30 7.23 27.36
C ASP A 29 -1.65 7.23 26.61
N VAL A 30 -1.74 8.06 25.57
CA VAL A 30 -2.94 8.21 24.75
C VAL A 30 -3.05 7.01 23.81
N PRO A 31 -4.12 6.20 23.87
CA PRO A 31 -4.28 5.07 22.98
C PRO A 31 -4.47 5.55 21.53
N LEU A 32 -3.55 5.16 20.64
CA LEU A 32 -3.55 5.58 19.24
C LEU A 32 -4.36 4.62 18.35
N PRO A 33 -5.19 5.12 17.41
CA PRO A 33 -6.00 4.29 16.51
C PRO A 33 -5.18 3.68 15.37
N ASP A 34 -5.75 2.71 14.65
CA ASP A 34 -5.20 2.14 13.40
C ASP A 34 -3.73 1.65 13.48
N GLY A 35 -3.28 1.20 14.67
CA GLY A 35 -1.89 0.81 14.90
C GLY A 35 -0.88 1.94 14.64
N LEU A 36 -1.31 3.20 14.78
CA LEU A 36 -0.42 4.35 14.79
C LEU A 36 0.54 4.25 15.98
N THR A 37 1.72 4.79 15.77
CA THR A 37 2.70 5.03 16.83
C THR A 37 3.09 6.49 16.76
N VAL A 38 3.55 7.07 17.86
CA VAL A 38 4.02 8.46 17.87
C VAL A 38 5.12 8.66 16.83
N GLU A 39 6.02 7.70 16.64
CA GLU A 39 7.06 7.74 15.58
C GLU A 39 6.48 7.80 14.15
N LYS A 40 5.38 7.07 13.87
CA LYS A 40 4.67 7.16 12.58
C LYS A 40 4.05 8.54 12.41
N ILE A 41 3.47 9.11 13.46
CA ILE A 41 2.88 10.45 13.43
C ILE A 41 3.99 11.50 13.23
N LYS A 42 5.14 11.38 13.90
CA LYS A 42 6.31 12.25 13.69
C LYS A 42 6.82 12.20 12.25
N SER A 43 6.97 11.00 11.68
CA SER A 43 7.58 10.85 10.36
C SER A 43 6.62 11.12 9.19
N ARG A 44 5.32 10.87 9.37
CA ARG A 44 4.31 10.91 8.29
C ARG A 44 3.16 11.88 8.52
N GLY A 45 3.08 12.48 9.70
CA GLY A 45 2.07 13.45 10.06
C GLY A 45 2.22 14.72 9.22
N SER A 46 1.13 15.11 8.57
CA SER A 46 1.04 16.28 7.70
C SER A 46 -0.28 16.99 7.94
N TRP A 47 -0.41 18.24 7.48
CA TRP A 47 -1.61 19.06 7.67
C TRP A 47 -2.07 19.07 9.13
N TRP A 48 -1.41 19.88 9.94
CA TRP A 48 -1.72 20.00 11.35
C TRP A 48 -2.73 21.13 11.55
N ALA A 49 -3.76 20.88 12.34
CA ALA A 49 -4.76 21.88 12.74
C ALA A 49 -5.00 21.74 14.24
N ILE A 50 -5.06 22.88 14.93
CA ILE A 50 -5.26 22.94 16.37
C ILE A 50 -6.43 23.88 16.62
N ASP A 51 -7.34 23.43 17.47
CA ASP A 51 -8.52 24.13 17.93
C ASP A 51 -8.57 24.02 19.46
N GLU A 52 -9.37 24.86 20.12
CA GLU A 52 -9.43 24.94 21.60
C GLU A 52 -9.74 23.59 22.28
N GLU A 53 -10.47 22.71 21.61
CA GLU A 53 -10.93 21.42 22.15
C GLU A 53 -10.39 20.19 21.40
N SER A 54 -9.55 20.40 20.38
CA SER A 54 -9.05 19.30 19.57
C SER A 54 -7.80 19.64 18.77
N PHE A 55 -7.03 18.62 18.42
CA PHE A 55 -6.03 18.73 17.37
C PHE A 55 -6.26 17.67 16.29
N SER A 56 -5.82 17.98 15.08
CA SER A 56 -5.96 17.13 13.91
C SER A 56 -4.66 17.03 13.13
N PHE A 57 -4.40 15.85 12.57
CA PHE A 57 -3.35 15.64 11.58
C PHE A 57 -3.80 14.63 10.52
N ARG A 58 -3.09 14.62 9.39
CA ARG A 58 -3.25 13.63 8.32
C ARG A 58 -2.07 12.68 8.29
N VAL A 59 -2.36 11.41 8.03
CA VAL A 59 -1.36 10.42 7.67
C VAL A 59 -1.75 9.81 6.33
N GLU A 60 -0.80 9.83 5.42
CA GLU A 60 -0.88 9.07 4.18
C GLU A 60 -0.16 7.73 4.36
N ARG A 61 -0.82 6.65 3.92
CA ARG A 61 -0.28 5.29 3.93
C ARG A 61 -0.31 4.75 2.51
N HIS A 62 0.74 4.01 2.17
CA HIS A 62 0.81 3.25 0.94
C HIS A 62 0.86 1.75 1.26
N PRO A 63 -0.29 1.11 1.54
CA PRO A 63 -0.33 -0.34 1.57
C PRO A 63 0.04 -0.87 0.18
N SER A 64 1.27 -1.35 0.05
CA SER A 64 1.71 -2.20 -1.05
C SER A 64 1.19 -3.60 -0.79
N GLY A 65 0.59 -4.25 -1.80
CA GLY A 65 0.14 -5.65 -1.70
C GLY A 65 1.33 -6.64 -1.62
N PRO A 66 1.24 -7.84 -2.22
CA PRO A 66 2.30 -8.87 -2.18
C PRO A 66 3.58 -8.53 -2.93
N PHE A 67 3.77 -7.31 -3.43
CA PHE A 67 5.03 -6.90 -4.00
C PHE A 67 5.92 -6.43 -2.85
N PRO A 68 6.76 -7.30 -2.26
CA PRO A 68 7.71 -6.84 -1.27
C PRO A 68 8.60 -5.79 -1.93
N ALA A 69 8.91 -4.72 -1.19
CA ALA A 69 10.10 -3.97 -1.51
C ALA A 69 11.26 -4.97 -1.50
N THR A 70 11.86 -5.23 -2.66
CA THR A 70 13.03 -6.11 -2.74
C THR A 70 14.11 -5.58 -1.80
N SER A 71 14.76 -6.52 -1.11
CA SER A 71 15.69 -6.45 0.03
C SER A 71 16.47 -5.14 0.27
N PRO A 72 16.82 -4.81 1.54
CA PRO A 72 17.48 -3.56 1.92
C PRO A 72 18.84 -3.25 1.25
N ASP A 73 19.48 -4.22 0.58
CA ASP A 73 20.76 -4.07 -0.11
C ASP A 73 20.65 -3.90 -1.65
N GLU A 74 19.49 -4.20 -2.24
CA GLU A 74 19.19 -3.83 -3.62
C GLU A 74 18.29 -2.60 -3.60
N ARG A 75 18.46 -1.68 -4.54
CA ARG A 75 17.50 -0.56 -4.68
C ARG A 75 16.15 -1.18 -5.00
N GLY A 76 15.32 -1.35 -3.96
CA GLY A 76 14.02 -2.02 -4.04
C GLY A 76 13.23 -1.49 -5.22
N MET A 77 12.64 -2.39 -6.00
CA MET A 77 11.81 -1.99 -7.12
C MET A 77 10.60 -1.20 -6.58
N PRO A 78 10.22 -0.07 -7.20
CA PRO A 78 8.93 0.54 -6.90
C PRO A 78 7.80 -0.47 -7.11
N THR A 79 6.87 -0.54 -6.16
CA THR A 79 5.73 -1.47 -6.24
C THR A 79 4.86 -1.12 -7.46
N PRO A 80 4.49 -2.10 -8.31
CA PRO A 80 3.67 -1.85 -9.50
C PRO A 80 2.22 -1.57 -9.15
N ALA A 81 1.75 -2.02 -7.98
CA ALA A 81 0.41 -1.76 -7.47
C ALA A 81 0.50 -1.21 -6.05
N ARG A 82 -0.18 -0.09 -5.77
CA ARG A 82 -0.26 0.47 -4.42
C ARG A 82 -1.54 1.21 -4.18
N TRP A 83 -2.02 1.11 -2.95
CA TRP A 83 -3.03 2.01 -2.44
C TRP A 83 -2.41 3.34 -2.02
N HIS A 84 -3.16 4.41 -2.19
CA HIS A 84 -2.95 5.72 -1.60
C HIS A 84 -4.11 5.98 -0.67
N VAL A 85 -3.88 5.77 0.63
CA VAL A 85 -4.91 5.99 1.65
C VAL A 85 -4.50 7.20 2.48
N ARG A 86 -5.35 8.21 2.50
CA ARG A 86 -5.17 9.39 3.36
C ARG A 86 -6.27 9.42 4.40
N LYS A 87 -5.88 9.37 5.66
CA LYS A 87 -6.79 9.53 6.80
C LYS A 87 -6.48 10.80 7.56
N ARG A 88 -7.51 11.44 8.08
CA ARG A 88 -7.44 12.50 9.08
C ARG A 88 -7.76 11.88 10.44
N TYR A 89 -6.92 12.19 11.42
CA TYR A 89 -7.07 11.81 12.81
C TYR A 89 -7.31 13.09 13.60
N THR A 90 -8.39 13.13 14.36
CA THR A 90 -8.74 14.26 15.22
C THR A 90 -8.89 13.74 16.64
N TYR A 91 -8.06 14.22 17.55
CA TYR A 91 -8.15 13.91 18.98
C TYR A 91 -8.92 15.03 19.67
N ARG A 92 -9.90 14.66 20.50
CA ARG A 92 -10.70 15.60 21.28
C ARG A 92 -10.29 15.56 22.74
N THR A 93 -10.47 16.66 23.46
CA THR A 93 -10.27 16.75 24.92
C THR A 93 -11.07 15.72 25.72
N THR A 94 -12.15 15.17 25.16
CA THR A 94 -12.91 14.06 25.77
C THR A 94 -12.13 12.75 25.84
N GLY A 95 -10.96 12.67 25.19
CA GLY A 95 -10.13 11.47 25.13
C GLY A 95 -10.42 10.60 23.89
N ASP A 96 -11.31 11.04 23.01
CA ASP A 96 -11.77 10.26 21.85
C ASP A 96 -11.04 10.65 20.56
N TRP A 97 -10.84 9.66 19.69
CA TRP A 97 -10.38 9.86 18.32
C TRP A 97 -11.53 9.81 17.32
N ASP A 98 -11.65 10.84 16.49
CA ASP A 98 -12.37 10.76 15.22
C ASP A 98 -11.39 10.44 14.09
N VAL A 99 -11.69 9.39 13.33
CA VAL A 99 -10.85 8.93 12.21
C VAL A 99 -11.68 9.00 10.93
N THR A 100 -11.34 9.93 10.06
CA THR A 100 -12.01 10.09 8.76
C THR A 100 -11.08 9.68 7.62
N GLU A 101 -11.48 8.71 6.80
CA GLU A 101 -10.83 8.46 5.50
C GLU A 101 -11.21 9.56 4.52
N GLN A 102 -10.21 10.28 4.02
CA GLN A 102 -10.39 11.41 3.11
C GLN A 102 -10.27 11.00 1.65
N MET A 103 -9.47 9.96 1.40
CA MET A 103 -9.11 9.50 0.07
C MET A 103 -8.62 8.06 0.16
N ARG A 104 -9.04 7.27 -0.83
CA ARG A 104 -8.53 5.93 -1.09
C ARG A 104 -8.47 5.72 -2.59
N GLU A 105 -7.27 5.77 -3.14
CA GLU A 105 -7.02 5.65 -4.58
C GLU A 105 -6.07 4.49 -4.84
N PHE A 106 -6.37 3.68 -5.85
CA PHE A 106 -5.47 2.62 -6.30
C PHE A 106 -4.63 3.15 -7.46
N HIS A 107 -3.32 2.94 -7.39
CA HIS A 107 -2.41 3.26 -8.48
C HIS A 107 -1.73 1.99 -8.97
N PHE A 108 -1.82 1.78 -10.28
CA PHE A 108 -1.23 0.68 -11.00
C PHE A 108 -0.28 1.22 -12.08
N ASP A 109 0.91 0.63 -12.17
CA ASP A 109 1.88 0.90 -13.21
C ASP A 109 2.14 -0.39 -14.02
N PRO A 110 1.68 -0.47 -15.28
CA PRO A 110 1.77 -1.67 -16.09
C PRO A 110 3.22 -2.01 -16.48
N GLY A 111 4.08 -0.99 -16.66
CA GLY A 111 5.49 -1.22 -16.99
C GLY A 111 6.24 -1.84 -15.81
N LEU A 112 5.97 -1.35 -14.60
CA LEU A 112 6.53 -1.94 -13.39
C LEU A 112 6.01 -3.36 -13.14
N LEU A 113 4.78 -3.68 -13.54
CA LEU A 113 4.24 -5.03 -13.39
C LEU A 113 4.97 -6.03 -14.29
N VAL A 114 5.21 -5.65 -15.54
CA VAL A 114 6.01 -6.45 -16.47
C VAL A 114 7.42 -6.66 -15.94
N ASP A 115 8.09 -5.58 -15.52
CA ASP A 115 9.43 -5.68 -14.89
C ASP A 115 9.42 -6.58 -13.65
N ALA A 116 8.36 -6.49 -12.84
CA ALA A 116 8.21 -7.31 -11.64
C ALA A 116 8.10 -8.79 -11.99
N GLU A 117 7.12 -9.17 -12.78
CA GLU A 117 6.79 -10.56 -13.05
C GLU A 117 7.78 -11.25 -13.99
N PHE A 118 8.27 -10.54 -15.01
CA PHE A 118 9.08 -11.14 -16.08
C PHE A 118 10.59 -10.88 -16.00
N GLU A 119 11.05 -9.91 -15.20
CA GLU A 119 12.48 -9.52 -15.22
C GLU A 119 13.17 -9.63 -13.86
N ARG A 120 12.49 -9.28 -12.76
CA ARG A 120 13.19 -8.94 -11.50
C ARG A 120 12.71 -9.71 -10.27
N LEU A 121 11.49 -10.23 -10.24
CA LEU A 121 11.01 -11.01 -9.10
C LEU A 121 11.20 -12.52 -9.32
N PRO A 122 11.17 -13.33 -8.25
CA PRO A 122 11.33 -14.79 -8.33
C PRO A 122 10.34 -15.50 -9.27
N ARG A 123 9.27 -14.82 -9.71
CA ARG A 123 8.28 -15.38 -10.64
C ARG A 123 8.73 -15.36 -12.11
N LYS A 124 9.83 -14.68 -12.42
CA LYS A 124 10.42 -14.71 -13.77
C LYS A 124 10.60 -16.14 -14.27
N GLU A 125 11.11 -17.05 -13.44
CA GLU A 125 11.35 -18.45 -13.83
C GLU A 125 10.05 -19.19 -14.18
N ILE A 126 8.96 -18.88 -13.48
CA ILE A 126 7.63 -19.48 -13.74
C ILE A 126 7.10 -19.00 -15.09
N TRP A 127 7.22 -17.69 -15.36
CA TRP A 127 6.81 -17.11 -16.64
C TRP A 127 7.67 -17.60 -17.81
N ASP A 128 9.00 -17.67 -17.64
CA ASP A 128 9.91 -18.22 -18.64
C ASP A 128 9.57 -19.68 -18.98
N GLU A 129 9.29 -20.51 -17.97
CA GLU A 129 8.88 -21.91 -18.19
C GLU A 129 7.53 -22.00 -18.91
N ALA A 130 6.56 -21.17 -18.54
CA ALA A 130 5.27 -21.12 -19.22
C ALA A 130 5.40 -20.67 -20.69
N ILE A 131 6.26 -19.68 -20.97
CA ILE A 131 6.55 -19.23 -22.34
C ILE A 131 7.18 -20.37 -23.15
N ALA A 132 8.22 -21.03 -22.61
CA ALA A 132 8.86 -22.15 -23.30
C ALA A 132 7.88 -23.31 -23.56
N ARG A 133 6.97 -23.61 -22.61
CA ARG A 133 5.90 -24.59 -22.83
C ARG A 133 4.95 -24.17 -23.94
N ALA A 134 4.59 -22.89 -24.02
CA ALA A 134 3.70 -22.38 -25.06
C ALA A 134 4.34 -22.44 -26.46
N GLU A 135 5.64 -22.18 -26.57
CA GLU A 135 6.39 -22.28 -27.84
C GLU A 135 6.40 -23.71 -28.42
N ASP A 136 6.41 -24.73 -27.55
CA ASP A 136 6.43 -26.15 -27.95
C ASP A 136 5.04 -26.81 -27.95
N ALA A 137 3.98 -26.12 -27.52
CA ALA A 137 2.64 -26.69 -27.36
C ALA A 137 1.84 -26.73 -28.68
N ASP A 138 0.98 -27.75 -28.82
CA ASP A 138 -0.02 -27.82 -29.88
C ASP A 138 -1.10 -26.72 -29.73
N ASP A 139 -1.38 -26.29 -28.50
CA ASP A 139 -2.28 -25.17 -28.17
C ASP A 139 -1.61 -24.21 -27.15
N PRO A 140 -0.93 -23.16 -27.64
CA PRO A 140 -0.31 -22.15 -26.79
C PRO A 140 -1.31 -21.35 -25.93
N GLU A 141 -2.58 -21.22 -26.36
CA GLU A 141 -3.60 -20.47 -25.62
C GLU A 141 -4.05 -21.24 -24.37
N ASP A 142 -4.09 -22.57 -24.40
CA ASP A 142 -4.36 -23.39 -23.21
C ASP A 142 -3.27 -23.16 -22.14
N VAL A 143 -1.99 -23.11 -22.54
CA VAL A 143 -0.86 -22.84 -21.62
C VAL A 143 -0.98 -21.46 -20.98
N LEU A 144 -1.33 -20.45 -21.77
CA LEU A 144 -1.58 -19.09 -21.31
C LEU A 144 -2.73 -19.05 -20.29
N ASN A 145 -3.87 -19.67 -20.62
CA ASN A 145 -5.04 -19.71 -19.75
C ASN A 145 -4.75 -20.38 -18.41
N GLU A 146 -4.02 -21.50 -18.41
CA GLU A 146 -3.58 -22.17 -17.17
C GLU A 146 -2.68 -21.27 -16.32
N GLN A 147 -1.73 -20.57 -16.94
CA GLN A 147 -0.80 -19.69 -16.24
C GLN A 147 -1.49 -18.44 -15.68
N LEU A 148 -2.44 -17.86 -16.43
CA LEU A 148 -3.24 -16.72 -15.97
C LEU A 148 -4.17 -17.12 -14.82
N ALA A 149 -4.84 -18.27 -14.88
CA ALA A 149 -5.69 -18.75 -13.81
C ALA A 149 -4.90 -18.95 -12.49
N ALA A 150 -3.71 -19.55 -12.57
CA ALA A 150 -2.84 -19.69 -11.40
C ALA A 150 -2.39 -18.33 -10.84
N THR A 151 -2.11 -17.37 -11.72
CA THR A 151 -1.72 -16.00 -11.35
C THR A 151 -2.88 -15.23 -10.72
N GLU A 152 -4.08 -15.38 -11.27
CA GLU A 152 -5.32 -14.78 -10.78
C GLU A 152 -5.64 -15.22 -9.35
N ASP A 153 -5.63 -16.53 -9.07
CA ASP A 153 -5.91 -17.06 -7.73
C ASP A 153 -4.96 -16.48 -6.68
N MET A 154 -3.68 -16.40 -7.05
CA MET A 154 -2.64 -15.83 -6.23
C MET A 154 -2.80 -14.32 -6.03
N TYR A 155 -3.14 -13.57 -7.10
CA TYR A 155 -3.41 -12.14 -7.00
C TYR A 155 -4.65 -11.87 -6.16
N ARG A 156 -5.74 -12.63 -6.31
CA ARG A 156 -6.94 -12.49 -5.48
C ARG A 156 -6.65 -12.72 -4.00
N SER A 157 -5.83 -13.73 -3.68
CA SER A 157 -5.40 -13.99 -2.30
C SER A 157 -4.61 -12.81 -1.73
N ALA A 158 -3.74 -12.23 -2.55
CA ALA A 158 -2.77 -11.26 -2.11
C ALA A 158 -3.25 -9.79 -2.17
N PHE A 159 -4.18 -9.50 -3.07
CA PHE A 159 -4.83 -8.21 -3.29
C PHE A 159 -6.29 -8.24 -2.86
N SER A 160 -6.60 -8.87 -1.72
CA SER A 160 -7.95 -9.05 -1.19
C SER A 160 -8.78 -7.77 -0.99
N THR A 161 -8.17 -6.60 -1.12
CA THR A 161 -8.83 -5.30 -0.97
C THR A 161 -8.84 -4.46 -2.25
N VAL A 162 -8.26 -4.97 -3.34
CA VAL A 162 -8.26 -4.33 -4.67
C VAL A 162 -9.57 -4.69 -5.39
N PRO A 163 -10.29 -3.69 -5.95
CA PRO A 163 -11.45 -3.94 -6.81
C PRO A 163 -11.15 -4.91 -7.94
N GLU A 164 -12.11 -5.78 -8.27
CA GLU A 164 -11.95 -6.80 -9.32
C GLU A 164 -11.55 -6.18 -10.67
N GLU A 165 -12.09 -5.00 -11.01
CA GLU A 165 -11.75 -4.28 -12.25
C GLU A 165 -10.25 -3.98 -12.41
N HIS A 166 -9.55 -3.69 -11.32
CA HIS A 166 -8.12 -3.42 -11.34
C HIS A 166 -7.29 -4.71 -11.38
N LEU A 167 -7.83 -5.80 -10.82
CA LEU A 167 -7.19 -7.11 -10.91
C LEU A 167 -7.28 -7.63 -12.35
N ASP A 168 -8.41 -7.46 -13.01
CA ASP A 168 -8.59 -7.78 -14.43
C ASP A 168 -7.62 -6.96 -15.31
N GLU A 169 -7.47 -5.67 -15.03
CA GLU A 169 -6.50 -4.80 -15.72
C GLU A 169 -5.06 -5.31 -15.57
N MET A 170 -4.67 -5.74 -14.36
CA MET A 170 -3.35 -6.31 -14.11
C MET A 170 -3.13 -7.62 -14.87
N LEU A 171 -4.14 -8.50 -14.91
CA LEU A 171 -4.04 -9.77 -15.63
C LEU A 171 -3.95 -9.56 -17.14
N ALA A 172 -4.71 -8.62 -17.70
CA ALA A 172 -4.63 -8.27 -19.12
C ALA A 172 -3.23 -7.81 -19.54
N VAL A 173 -2.53 -7.06 -18.68
CA VAL A 173 -1.13 -6.65 -18.94
C VAL A 173 -0.19 -7.86 -18.99
N LEU A 174 -0.38 -8.84 -18.12
CA LEU A 174 0.43 -10.06 -18.11
C LEU A 174 0.12 -10.95 -19.32
N GLU A 175 -1.15 -11.02 -19.71
CA GLU A 175 -1.61 -11.72 -20.91
C GLU A 175 -0.96 -11.15 -22.18
N ASP A 176 -1.04 -9.83 -22.37
CA ASP A 176 -0.44 -9.14 -23.52
C ASP A 176 1.08 -9.34 -23.57
N GLU A 177 1.75 -9.24 -22.42
CA GLU A 177 3.19 -9.44 -22.33
C GLU A 177 3.59 -10.89 -22.61
N PHE A 178 2.84 -11.87 -22.11
CA PHE A 178 3.07 -13.28 -22.39
C PHE A 178 2.95 -13.56 -23.89
N ARG A 179 1.85 -13.13 -24.51
CA ARG A 179 1.63 -13.31 -25.96
C ARG A 179 2.75 -12.69 -26.78
N ARG A 180 3.21 -11.50 -26.40
CA ARG A 180 4.33 -10.83 -27.05
C ARG A 180 5.63 -11.62 -26.96
N ARG A 181 5.91 -12.27 -25.83
CA ARG A 181 7.14 -13.05 -25.61
C ARG A 181 7.09 -14.43 -26.26
N ALA A 182 5.94 -15.09 -26.23
CA ALA A 182 5.73 -16.40 -26.83
C ALA A 182 5.47 -16.34 -28.36
N ASP A 183 5.48 -15.13 -28.96
CA ASP A 183 5.10 -14.87 -30.36
C ASP A 183 3.70 -15.40 -30.73
N VAL A 184 2.84 -15.56 -29.72
CA VAL A 184 1.43 -15.94 -29.87
C VAL A 184 0.67 -14.67 -30.18
N THR A 185 0.85 -14.15 -31.39
CA THR A 185 0.11 -12.95 -31.81
C THR A 185 -1.36 -13.34 -31.98
N SER A 186 -2.26 -12.70 -31.22
CA SER A 186 -3.71 -12.84 -31.38
C SER A 186 -4.10 -12.59 -32.84
N SER A 187 -4.35 -13.65 -33.60
CA SER A 187 -5.04 -13.55 -34.87
C SER A 187 -6.51 -13.26 -34.56
N SER A 188 -6.85 -12.00 -34.33
CA SER A 188 -8.26 -11.57 -34.31
C SER A 188 -8.84 -11.68 -35.73
N PRO A 189 -9.98 -12.37 -35.93
CA PRO A 189 -10.82 -12.17 -37.12
C PRO A 189 -11.57 -10.82 -37.08
#